data_AF-A0A954ZVT1-F1
#
_entry.id   AF-A0A954ZVT1-F1
#
_cell.length_a   1.000
_cell.length_b   1.000
_cell.length_c   1.000
_cell.angle_alpha   90.00
_cell.angle_beta   90.00
_cell.angle_gamma   90.00
#
_symmetry.space_group_name_H-M   'P 1'
#
loop_
_entity.id
_entity.type
_entity.pdbx_description
1 polymer ?
#
loop_
_entity_poly.entity_id
_entity_poly.type
_entity_poly.pdbx_seq_one_letter_code
_entity_poly.pdbx_strand_id
1 'polypeptide(L)'
;MISQPDQINEVDVAIVGGGPSGSTVATLLKKYNPELSVMILEKAKFPREHVGESQLPGISAILDEMGVWDKVEAANFPVKVGASYTWGKGDEAWDFDFYPAEEFVDEPRPAKFEGQRRYTAFQVERDRYDEILLRHAEEMGTIVREETMVREVMVNGDRIDGLRLDSGEIIHARHYVDGSGHAAILRKALGVESEAPTHLRNVAFWDYWDNAKWAVEIGVGGTRVQVRSLPYGWMWFIPLGPSRASVGLICPSEYYKETGMSPKELYERAIKEQHEIRELLKDAKSTSGNNVLTTKNWSHLADRLVGENWWVCGEAAGFADPILAAGMTLAHGTSREVAYSILEVERGEHDPQWIKSMYDEKGRRNIRQHIRFAEYWYAANGRFTDLQEYCTKIAKDAGLKLSPQQAWRWLAQGGFTNQNIEQAGFGTFDIGSSKKIINQFSGRQSSFQITKLNEFKLNLKNAEEVYLGDFKNGRITPVMCYKRGESMLPMSGAWKTMVEILKNESDLETIYGMLSNRISDVAISGARGIGIFIYLQALEVMVNEGWVIGKHNKKRPLGNLDGGRLIRSDSESRESMKDAKGTIKFAFDKAPTE
;
A
#
# COMPACT_ATOMS: atom_id res chain seq x y z
N MET A 1 -22.22 -0.65 -50.75
CA MET A 1 -22.19 -1.31 -49.43
C MET A 1 -20.74 -1.43 -49.04
N ILE A 2 -20.25 -0.45 -48.28
CA ILE A 2 -18.93 -0.53 -47.64
C ILE A 2 -19.19 -1.39 -46.40
N SER A 3 -18.53 -2.55 -46.32
CA SER A 3 -18.59 -3.45 -45.16
C SER A 3 -18.29 -2.65 -43.90
N GLN A 4 -19.22 -2.66 -42.94
CA GLN A 4 -18.92 -2.23 -41.58
C GLN A 4 -17.75 -3.08 -41.08
N PRO A 5 -16.76 -2.50 -40.38
CA PRO A 5 -15.70 -3.29 -39.76
C PRO A 5 -16.35 -4.33 -38.83
N ASP A 6 -15.89 -5.59 -38.91
CA ASP A 6 -16.43 -6.70 -38.12
C ASP A 6 -16.53 -6.29 -36.64
N GLN A 7 -17.76 -6.25 -36.10
CA GLN A 7 -17.98 -5.98 -34.68
C GLN A 7 -17.44 -7.16 -33.86
N ILE A 8 -16.36 -6.92 -33.11
CA ILE A 8 -15.80 -7.91 -32.19
C ILE A 8 -16.73 -8.01 -30.97
N ASN A 9 -17.59 -9.03 -30.98
CA ASN A 9 -18.55 -9.29 -29.91
C ASN A 9 -18.12 -10.44 -28.98
N GLU A 10 -17.04 -11.15 -29.31
CA GLU A 10 -16.48 -12.25 -28.52
C GLU A 10 -15.00 -11.99 -28.24
N VAL A 11 -14.62 -12.09 -26.97
CA VAL A 11 -13.23 -11.96 -26.50
C VAL A 11 -12.92 -12.99 -25.42
N ASP A 12 -11.65 -13.18 -25.09
CA ASP A 12 -11.26 -14.05 -23.99
C ASP A 12 -11.50 -13.38 -22.65
N VAL A 13 -11.17 -12.08 -22.55
CA VAL A 13 -11.30 -11.31 -21.31
C VAL A 13 -11.95 -9.96 -21.57
N ALA A 14 -13.09 -9.69 -20.91
CA ALA A 14 -13.74 -8.39 -20.89
C ALA A 14 -13.55 -7.71 -19.52
N ILE A 15 -12.98 -6.51 -19.53
CA ILE A 15 -12.65 -5.73 -18.33
C ILE A 15 -13.53 -4.49 -18.30
N VAL A 16 -14.25 -4.27 -17.21
CA VAL A 16 -15.07 -3.07 -17.01
C VAL A 16 -14.26 -2.05 -16.21
N GLY A 17 -13.95 -0.90 -16.82
CA GLY A 17 -13.16 0.19 -16.23
C GLY A 17 -11.70 0.23 -16.72
N GLY A 18 -11.28 1.38 -17.23
CA GLY A 18 -9.94 1.65 -17.78
C GLY A 18 -8.98 2.38 -16.82
N GLY A 19 -9.32 2.47 -15.54
CA GLY A 19 -8.41 3.01 -14.52
C GLY A 19 -7.19 2.11 -14.25
N PRO A 20 -6.41 2.38 -13.19
CA PRO A 20 -5.20 1.62 -12.88
C PRO A 20 -5.43 0.11 -12.78
N SER A 21 -6.55 -0.31 -12.21
CA SER A 21 -6.91 -1.72 -12.10
C SER A 21 -7.05 -2.41 -13.46
N GLY A 22 -7.96 -1.92 -14.30
CA GLY A 22 -8.21 -2.54 -15.60
C GLY A 22 -7.01 -2.51 -16.53
N SER A 23 -6.29 -1.39 -16.55
CA SER A 23 -5.07 -1.24 -17.36
C SER A 23 -3.95 -2.19 -16.90
N THR A 24 -3.78 -2.41 -15.59
CA THR A 24 -2.83 -3.41 -15.07
C THR A 24 -3.22 -4.84 -15.44
N VAL A 25 -4.50 -5.21 -15.30
CA VAL A 25 -4.96 -6.55 -15.70
C VAL A 25 -4.65 -6.78 -17.19
N ALA A 26 -5.11 -5.86 -18.05
CA ALA A 26 -4.94 -6.00 -19.48
C ALA A 26 -3.48 -6.07 -19.91
N THR A 27 -2.64 -5.16 -19.41
CA THR A 27 -1.21 -5.12 -19.75
C THR A 27 -0.51 -6.42 -19.39
N LEU A 28 -0.76 -6.95 -18.18
CA LEU A 28 -0.09 -8.18 -17.74
C LEU A 28 -0.61 -9.43 -18.45
N LEU A 29 -1.91 -9.48 -18.78
CA LEU A 29 -2.44 -10.53 -19.64
C LEU A 29 -1.74 -10.52 -21.01
N LYS A 30 -1.67 -9.37 -21.67
CA LYS A 30 -1.00 -9.23 -22.98
C LYS A 30 0.51 -9.50 -22.91
N LYS A 31 1.17 -9.12 -21.81
CA LYS A 31 2.60 -9.39 -21.60
C LYS A 31 2.91 -10.90 -21.54
N TYR A 32 2.09 -11.65 -20.80
CA TYR A 32 2.38 -13.07 -20.52
C TYR A 32 1.63 -14.06 -21.40
N ASN A 33 0.58 -13.61 -22.11
CA ASN A 33 -0.08 -14.35 -23.16
C ASN A 33 -0.60 -13.39 -24.25
N PRO A 34 0.26 -13.03 -25.23
CA PRO A 34 -0.08 -12.10 -26.30
C PRO A 34 -1.27 -12.53 -27.17
N GLU A 35 -1.62 -13.81 -27.20
CA GLU A 35 -2.70 -14.35 -28.02
C GLU A 35 -4.10 -14.11 -27.42
N LEU A 36 -4.19 -13.77 -26.13
CA LEU A 36 -5.49 -13.44 -25.52
C LEU A 36 -6.07 -12.17 -26.16
N SER A 37 -7.32 -12.30 -26.59
CA SER A 37 -8.18 -11.17 -26.95
C SER A 37 -8.73 -10.54 -25.67
N VAL A 38 -8.24 -9.33 -25.36
CA VAL A 38 -8.59 -8.59 -24.15
C VAL A 38 -9.26 -7.29 -24.54
N MET A 39 -10.40 -6.98 -23.93
CA MET A 39 -11.14 -5.75 -24.14
C MET A 39 -11.33 -4.98 -22.84
N ILE A 40 -11.03 -3.67 -22.86
CA ILE A 40 -11.40 -2.72 -21.80
C ILE A 40 -12.59 -1.90 -22.26
N LEU A 41 -13.64 -1.87 -21.45
CA LEU A 41 -14.82 -1.03 -21.62
C LEU A 41 -14.76 0.11 -20.59
N GLU A 42 -14.49 1.33 -21.04
CA GLU A 42 -14.36 2.52 -20.21
C GLU A 42 -15.46 3.53 -20.56
N LYS A 43 -16.16 4.01 -19.52
CA LYS A 43 -17.30 4.92 -19.67
C LYS A 43 -16.85 6.34 -20.06
N ALA A 44 -15.72 6.81 -19.55
CA ALA A 44 -15.22 8.15 -19.76
C ALA A 44 -14.34 8.24 -21.02
N LYS A 45 -14.12 9.46 -21.50
CA LYS A 45 -13.02 9.79 -22.40
C LYS A 45 -11.79 10.18 -21.57
N PHE A 46 -10.62 9.64 -21.87
CA PHE A 46 -9.36 10.00 -21.24
C PHE A 46 -8.67 11.13 -22.02
N PRO A 47 -7.89 12.00 -21.35
CA PRO A 47 -7.66 12.02 -19.90
C PRO A 47 -8.89 12.45 -19.09
N ARG A 48 -9.09 11.85 -17.91
CA ARG A 48 -10.19 12.18 -16.99
C ARG A 48 -9.73 12.35 -15.55
N GLU A 49 -10.26 13.36 -14.86
CA GLU A 49 -9.92 13.61 -13.45
C GLU A 49 -10.36 12.46 -12.53
N HIS A 50 -9.55 12.19 -11.51
CA HIS A 50 -9.85 11.23 -10.44
C HIS A 50 -9.01 11.56 -9.20
N VAL A 51 -9.56 11.40 -8.00
CA VAL A 51 -8.81 11.59 -6.75
C VAL A 51 -7.97 10.36 -6.39
N GLY A 52 -6.90 10.56 -5.62
CA GLY A 52 -6.00 9.50 -5.18
C GLY A 52 -4.65 9.61 -5.88
N GLU A 53 -3.90 10.66 -5.54
CA GLU A 53 -2.66 11.03 -6.23
C GLU A 53 -1.39 10.48 -5.59
N SER A 54 -1.44 10.08 -4.32
CA SER A 54 -0.23 9.67 -3.58
C SER A 54 0.04 8.17 -3.68
N GLN A 55 1.17 7.78 -4.29
CA GLN A 55 1.56 6.37 -4.44
C GLN A 55 2.39 5.86 -3.25
N LEU A 56 2.62 4.55 -3.23
CA LEU A 56 3.59 3.87 -2.36
C LEU A 56 4.58 3.06 -3.21
N PRO A 57 5.81 2.80 -2.71
CA PRO A 57 6.87 2.18 -3.51
C PRO A 57 6.53 0.82 -4.12
N GLY A 58 5.60 0.07 -3.51
CA GLY A 58 5.15 -1.22 -4.04
C GLY A 58 4.54 -1.15 -5.45
N ILE A 59 4.02 0.00 -5.87
CA ILE A 59 3.47 0.21 -7.21
C ILE A 59 4.60 0.22 -8.26
N SER A 60 5.75 0.81 -7.93
CA SER A 60 6.89 0.99 -8.85
C SER A 60 7.36 -0.33 -9.46
N ALA A 61 7.43 -1.41 -8.68
CA ALA A 61 7.79 -2.74 -9.15
C ALA A 61 6.76 -3.33 -10.13
N ILE A 62 5.48 -3.03 -9.93
CA ILE A 62 4.41 -3.47 -10.84
C ILE A 62 4.46 -2.67 -12.15
N LEU A 63 4.78 -1.37 -12.10
CA LEU A 63 4.96 -0.55 -13.31
C LEU A 63 6.15 -0.99 -14.16
N ASP A 64 7.25 -1.35 -13.51
CA ASP A 64 8.41 -1.97 -14.18
C ASP A 64 8.04 -3.32 -14.81
N GLU A 65 7.34 -4.18 -14.06
CA GLU A 65 6.85 -5.44 -14.62
C GLU A 65 5.88 -5.21 -15.78
N MET A 66 4.98 -4.24 -15.71
CA MET A 66 4.09 -3.90 -16.82
C MET A 66 4.88 -3.44 -18.07
N GLY A 67 6.10 -2.95 -17.91
CA GLY A 67 6.88 -2.32 -18.99
C GLY A 67 6.51 -0.86 -19.23
N VAL A 68 5.75 -0.25 -18.30
CA VAL A 68 5.27 1.15 -18.40
C VAL A 68 6.11 2.12 -17.58
N TRP A 69 7.07 1.62 -16.79
CA TRP A 69 7.94 2.41 -15.92
C TRP A 69 8.54 3.63 -16.62
N ASP A 70 9.25 3.43 -17.74
CA ASP A 70 9.94 4.51 -18.45
C ASP A 70 8.98 5.64 -18.87
N LYS A 71 7.72 5.32 -19.21
CA LYS A 71 6.69 6.32 -19.58
C LYS A 71 6.19 7.09 -18.36
N VAL A 72 5.96 6.40 -17.24
CA VAL A 72 5.53 7.05 -15.98
C VAL A 72 6.64 7.92 -15.42
N GLU A 73 7.88 7.48 -15.50
CA GLU A 73 9.05 8.24 -15.10
C GLU A 73 9.17 9.52 -15.94
N ALA A 74 9.14 9.38 -17.27
CA ALA A 74 9.20 10.49 -18.22
C ALA A 74 8.07 11.52 -18.06
N ALA A 75 6.95 11.15 -17.43
CA ALA A 75 5.85 12.08 -17.11
C ALA A 75 6.23 13.14 -16.06
N ASN A 76 7.39 12.98 -15.43
CA ASN A 76 7.98 13.95 -14.52
C ASN A 76 7.11 14.33 -13.30
N PHE A 77 6.37 13.34 -12.77
CA PHE A 77 5.64 13.47 -11.51
C PHE A 77 6.59 13.70 -10.32
N PRO A 78 6.21 14.48 -9.29
CA PRO A 78 7.01 14.61 -8.07
C PRO A 78 7.35 13.25 -7.45
N VAL A 79 8.60 13.08 -7.04
CA VAL A 79 9.11 11.85 -6.42
C VAL A 79 8.77 11.86 -4.94
N LYS A 80 7.92 10.94 -4.49
CA LYS A 80 7.57 10.79 -3.09
C LYS A 80 8.61 9.93 -2.37
N VAL A 81 9.36 10.54 -1.44
CA VAL A 81 10.32 9.83 -0.58
C VAL A 81 9.68 9.37 0.73
N GLY A 82 8.56 9.98 1.12
CA GLY A 82 7.91 9.72 2.39
C GLY A 82 6.60 10.47 2.59
N ALA A 83 6.23 10.59 3.85
CA ALA A 83 5.06 11.31 4.34
C ALA A 83 5.41 12.04 5.64
N SER A 84 4.78 13.18 5.88
CA SER A 84 4.92 13.95 7.11
C SER A 84 3.57 14.04 7.81
N TYR A 85 3.54 13.84 9.12
CA TYR A 85 2.31 13.73 9.90
C TYR A 85 2.32 14.67 11.09
N THR A 86 1.20 15.36 11.34
CA THR A 86 0.85 15.76 12.71
C THR A 86 -0.19 14.78 13.22
N TRP A 87 0.26 13.72 13.91
CA TRP A 87 -0.59 12.61 14.34
C TRP A 87 -0.04 11.96 15.61
N GLY A 88 -0.94 11.47 16.46
CA GLY A 88 -0.58 10.84 17.74
C GLY A 88 -0.78 11.80 18.92
N LYS A 89 0.04 11.69 19.96
CA LYS A 89 -0.11 12.47 21.20
C LYS A 89 0.51 13.87 21.15
N GLY A 90 1.46 14.10 20.25
CA GLY A 90 2.17 15.37 20.11
C GLY A 90 1.56 16.26 19.04
N ASP A 91 1.77 17.56 19.17
CA ASP A 91 1.42 18.57 18.16
C ASP A 91 2.53 18.77 17.11
N GLU A 92 3.73 18.24 17.38
CA GLU A 92 4.86 18.32 16.46
C GLU A 92 4.67 17.42 15.24
N ALA A 93 5.08 17.94 14.08
CA ALA A 93 5.14 17.15 12.86
C ALA A 93 6.30 16.15 12.94
N TRP A 94 6.09 14.94 12.43
CA TRP A 94 7.12 13.92 12.30
C TRP A 94 7.09 13.30 10.92
N ASP A 95 8.28 12.94 10.43
CA ASP A 95 8.47 12.41 9.09
C ASP A 95 8.59 10.87 9.11
N PHE A 96 8.06 10.27 8.05
CA PHE A 96 8.12 8.86 7.76
C PHE A 96 8.64 8.66 6.33
N ASP A 97 9.87 8.21 6.21
CA ASP A 97 10.54 8.04 4.92
C ASP A 97 10.66 6.57 4.52
N PHE A 98 10.33 6.28 3.26
CA PHE A 98 10.62 5.00 2.62
C PHE A 98 12.08 4.93 2.17
N TYR A 99 12.65 6.10 1.82
CA TYR A 99 14.04 6.28 1.42
C TYR A 99 14.61 7.50 2.15
N PRO A 100 15.82 7.42 2.75
CA PRO A 100 16.40 8.53 3.52
C PRO A 100 16.51 9.79 2.65
N ALA A 101 15.86 10.88 3.07
CA ALA A 101 15.84 12.13 2.30
C ALA A 101 17.23 12.73 2.11
N GLU A 102 18.12 12.55 3.09
CA GLU A 102 19.51 12.99 3.06
C GLU A 102 20.40 12.20 2.09
N GLU A 103 19.98 10.99 1.67
CA GLU A 103 20.67 10.18 0.67
C GLU A 103 20.07 10.36 -0.73
N PHE A 104 18.96 11.08 -0.87
CA PHE A 104 18.29 11.29 -2.14
C PHE A 104 19.14 12.16 -3.06
N VAL A 105 19.35 11.67 -4.28
CA VAL A 105 20.10 12.38 -5.33
C VAL A 105 19.23 12.57 -6.55
N ASP A 106 19.42 13.68 -7.25
CA ASP A 106 18.69 13.92 -8.49
C ASP A 106 19.23 13.04 -9.62
N GLU A 107 18.31 12.42 -10.35
CA GLU A 107 18.62 11.57 -11.49
C GLU A 107 17.94 12.14 -12.74
N PRO A 108 18.61 12.13 -13.91
CA PRO A 108 17.96 12.45 -15.18
C PRO A 108 16.73 11.57 -15.42
N ARG A 109 15.66 12.19 -15.93
CA ARG A 109 14.37 11.56 -16.19
C ARG A 109 14.26 11.26 -17.70
N PRO A 110 13.92 10.04 -18.17
CA PRO A 110 13.54 8.88 -17.36
C PRO A 110 14.72 8.16 -16.69
N ALA A 111 14.68 8.00 -15.38
CA ALA A 111 15.59 7.12 -14.64
C ALA A 111 15.14 5.66 -14.71
N LYS A 112 16.08 4.72 -14.64
CA LYS A 112 15.77 3.27 -14.61
C LYS A 112 15.23 2.84 -13.25
N PHE A 113 14.52 1.71 -13.21
CA PHE A 113 14.01 1.10 -11.97
C PHE A 113 15.13 0.42 -11.16
N GLU A 114 16.09 1.24 -10.72
CA GLU A 114 17.30 0.85 -10.01
C GLU A 114 17.58 1.83 -8.87
N GLY A 115 18.53 1.49 -7.99
CA GLY A 115 18.95 2.37 -6.90
C GLY A 115 17.77 2.89 -6.05
N GLN A 116 17.71 4.21 -5.87
CA GLN A 116 16.66 4.89 -5.08
C GLN A 116 15.24 4.74 -5.66
N ARG A 117 15.09 4.50 -6.97
CA ARG A 117 13.77 4.33 -7.62
C ARG A 117 13.06 3.06 -7.19
N ARG A 118 13.78 2.08 -6.64
CA ARG A 118 13.20 0.87 -6.02
C ARG A 118 12.53 1.12 -4.67
N TYR A 119 12.80 2.26 -4.04
CA TYR A 119 12.35 2.59 -2.68
C TYR A 119 11.53 3.88 -2.62
N THR A 120 11.30 4.54 -3.75
CA THR A 120 10.51 5.77 -3.87
C THR A 120 9.22 5.51 -4.65
N ALA A 121 8.29 6.48 -4.57
CA ALA A 121 7.03 6.46 -5.30
C ALA A 121 6.80 7.79 -6.02
N PHE A 122 5.62 8.00 -6.62
CA PHE A 122 5.24 9.27 -7.22
C PHE A 122 4.03 9.91 -6.55
N GLN A 123 3.93 11.24 -6.64
CA GLN A 123 2.67 11.96 -6.51
C GLN A 123 2.16 12.23 -7.93
N VAL A 124 1.05 11.63 -8.33
CA VAL A 124 0.60 11.63 -9.74
C VAL A 124 -0.65 12.46 -9.96
N GLU A 125 -0.68 13.19 -11.08
CA GLU A 125 -1.94 13.68 -11.63
C GLU A 125 -2.64 12.48 -12.28
N ARG A 126 -3.81 12.09 -11.74
CA ARG A 126 -4.47 10.83 -12.10
C ARG A 126 -5.02 10.80 -13.52
N ASP A 127 -5.36 11.94 -14.09
CA ASP A 127 -5.78 12.07 -15.48
C ASP A 127 -4.66 11.64 -16.45
N ARG A 128 -3.43 12.13 -16.22
CA ARG A 128 -2.22 11.78 -16.97
C ARG A 128 -1.73 10.38 -16.66
N TYR A 129 -1.74 9.99 -15.38
CA TYR A 129 -1.29 8.67 -14.96
C TYR A 129 -2.19 7.56 -15.52
N ASP A 130 -3.51 7.68 -15.36
CA ASP A 130 -4.46 6.70 -15.88
C ASP A 130 -4.38 6.61 -17.42
N GLU A 131 -4.19 7.74 -18.12
CA GLU A 131 -3.98 7.77 -19.56
C GLU A 131 -2.71 7.03 -20.00
N ILE A 132 -1.58 7.26 -19.34
CA ILE A 132 -0.32 6.54 -19.64
C ILE A 132 -0.53 5.03 -19.53
N LEU A 133 -1.24 4.58 -18.48
CA LEU A 133 -1.51 3.16 -18.28
C LEU A 133 -2.46 2.59 -19.33
N LEU A 134 -3.56 3.29 -19.63
CA LEU A 134 -4.57 2.83 -20.59
C LEU A 134 -4.01 2.76 -22.00
N ARG A 135 -3.25 3.77 -22.43
CA ARG A 135 -2.59 3.79 -23.74
C ARG A 135 -1.50 2.75 -23.84
N HIS A 136 -0.76 2.48 -22.76
CA HIS A 136 0.20 1.38 -22.76
C HIS A 136 -0.49 0.02 -22.91
N ALA A 137 -1.65 -0.20 -22.28
CA ALA A 137 -2.42 -1.43 -22.48
C ALA A 137 -2.92 -1.57 -23.94
N GLU A 138 -3.36 -0.46 -24.56
CA GLU A 138 -3.75 -0.40 -25.97
C GLU A 138 -2.59 -0.75 -26.91
N GLU A 139 -1.40 -0.15 -26.69
CA GLU A 139 -0.17 -0.45 -27.45
C GLU A 139 0.26 -1.92 -27.33
N MET A 140 -0.03 -2.56 -26.20
CA MET A 140 0.20 -4.00 -25.98
C MET A 140 -0.81 -4.90 -26.71
N GLY A 141 -1.75 -4.32 -27.46
CA GLY A 141 -2.75 -5.04 -28.27
C GLY A 141 -4.06 -5.31 -27.53
N THR A 142 -4.37 -4.56 -26.47
CA THR A 142 -5.70 -4.58 -25.84
C THR A 142 -6.67 -3.75 -26.66
N ILE A 143 -7.90 -4.24 -26.85
CA ILE A 143 -8.98 -3.46 -27.46
C ILE A 143 -9.53 -2.49 -26.41
N VAL A 144 -9.28 -1.19 -26.55
CA VAL A 144 -9.79 -0.18 -25.63
C VAL A 144 -10.98 0.54 -26.26
N ARG A 145 -12.13 0.52 -25.57
CA ARG A 145 -13.34 1.25 -25.95
C ARG A 145 -13.68 2.26 -24.86
N GLU A 146 -13.29 3.51 -25.09
CA GLU A 146 -13.72 4.66 -24.30
C GLU A 146 -15.15 5.07 -24.65
N GLU A 147 -15.74 5.94 -23.83
CA GLU A 147 -17.12 6.42 -24.01
C GLU A 147 -18.13 5.29 -24.19
N THR A 148 -17.85 4.13 -23.58
CA THR A 148 -18.61 2.89 -23.76
C THR A 148 -19.09 2.41 -22.40
N MET A 149 -20.38 2.59 -22.12
CA MET A 149 -20.96 2.22 -20.84
C MET A 149 -21.57 0.82 -20.89
N VAL A 150 -21.20 -0.04 -19.94
CA VAL A 150 -21.94 -1.27 -19.65
C VAL A 150 -23.26 -0.90 -18.97
N ARG A 151 -24.39 -1.20 -19.63
CA ARG A 151 -25.75 -0.91 -19.14
C ARG A 151 -26.33 -2.06 -18.33
N GLU A 152 -26.04 -3.29 -18.73
CA GLU A 152 -26.57 -4.49 -18.12
C GLU A 152 -25.50 -5.58 -18.13
N VAL A 153 -25.37 -6.26 -16.98
CA VAL A 153 -24.58 -7.48 -16.84
C VAL A 153 -25.58 -8.63 -16.87
N MET A 154 -25.49 -9.47 -17.90
CA MET A 154 -26.40 -10.60 -18.08
C MET A 154 -25.90 -11.77 -17.23
N VAL A 155 -26.60 -12.07 -16.12
CA VAL A 155 -26.17 -13.06 -15.12
C VAL A 155 -27.07 -14.30 -15.18
N ASN A 156 -26.45 -15.47 -15.07
CA ASN A 156 -27.11 -16.76 -14.92
C ASN A 156 -26.47 -17.52 -13.74
N GLY A 157 -27.11 -17.47 -12.57
CA GLY A 157 -26.53 -18.00 -11.34
C GLY A 157 -25.27 -17.22 -10.94
N ASP A 158 -24.12 -17.91 -10.86
CA ASP A 158 -22.81 -17.31 -10.53
C ASP A 158 -21.94 -17.03 -11.78
N ARG A 159 -22.55 -17.10 -12.96
CA ARG A 159 -21.90 -16.90 -14.26
C ARG A 159 -22.41 -15.62 -14.92
N ILE A 160 -21.51 -14.90 -15.59
CA ILE A 160 -21.86 -13.81 -16.51
C ILE A 160 -21.92 -14.38 -17.93
N ASP A 161 -23.07 -14.21 -18.59
CA ASP A 161 -23.29 -14.66 -19.98
C ASP A 161 -22.92 -13.57 -21.00
N GLY A 162 -22.96 -12.29 -20.61
CA GLY A 162 -22.58 -11.16 -21.48
C GLY A 162 -22.70 -9.79 -20.82
N LEU A 163 -22.10 -8.77 -21.45
CA LEU A 163 -22.21 -7.37 -21.09
C LEU A 163 -22.94 -6.61 -22.19
N ARG A 164 -24.13 -6.07 -21.90
CA ARG A 164 -24.85 -5.20 -22.82
C ARG A 164 -24.34 -3.77 -22.68
N LEU A 165 -23.88 -3.21 -23.79
CA LEU A 165 -23.40 -1.84 -23.89
C LEU A 165 -24.56 -0.86 -24.09
N ASP A 166 -24.28 0.42 -23.94
CA ASP A 166 -25.23 1.50 -24.19
C ASP A 166 -25.60 1.69 -25.67
N SER A 167 -24.77 1.19 -26.58
CA SER A 167 -25.11 1.01 -27.99
C SER A 167 -26.15 -0.10 -28.25
N GLY A 168 -26.41 -0.97 -27.26
CA GLY A 168 -27.23 -2.17 -27.39
C GLY A 168 -26.47 -3.43 -27.80
N GLU A 169 -25.21 -3.28 -28.21
CA GLU A 169 -24.26 -4.38 -28.48
C GLU A 169 -24.04 -5.25 -27.25
N ILE A 170 -23.79 -6.55 -27.45
CA ILE A 170 -23.52 -7.50 -26.37
C ILE A 170 -22.11 -8.05 -26.57
N ILE A 171 -21.27 -7.90 -25.55
CA ILE A 171 -19.93 -8.47 -25.50
C ILE A 171 -19.97 -9.75 -24.67
N HIS A 172 -19.51 -10.85 -25.27
CA HIS A 172 -19.33 -12.14 -24.63
C HIS A 172 -17.85 -12.38 -24.34
N ALA A 173 -17.56 -12.94 -23.17
CA ALA A 173 -16.20 -13.31 -22.77
C ALA A 173 -16.12 -14.60 -21.98
N ARG A 174 -14.93 -15.21 -21.98
CA ARG A 174 -14.60 -16.37 -21.14
C ARG A 174 -14.29 -15.93 -19.70
N HIS A 175 -13.71 -14.75 -19.52
CA HIS A 175 -13.47 -14.12 -18.23
C HIS A 175 -13.96 -12.68 -18.20
N TYR A 176 -14.60 -12.28 -17.10
CA TYR A 176 -15.06 -10.91 -16.86
C TYR A 176 -14.34 -10.32 -15.65
N VAL A 177 -13.86 -9.08 -15.76
CA VAL A 177 -13.10 -8.44 -14.68
C VAL A 177 -13.76 -7.12 -14.28
N ASP A 178 -14.07 -6.99 -12.99
CA ASP A 178 -14.55 -5.76 -12.39
C ASP A 178 -13.38 -4.88 -11.97
N GLY A 179 -12.95 -4.00 -12.86
CA GLY A 179 -12.02 -2.91 -12.61
C GLY A 179 -12.72 -1.55 -12.46
N SER A 180 -14.04 -1.54 -12.21
CA SER A 180 -14.88 -0.34 -12.30
C SER A 180 -14.81 0.57 -11.07
N GLY A 181 -13.88 0.28 -10.16
CA GLY A 181 -13.66 1.02 -8.92
C GLY A 181 -14.89 1.01 -8.00
N HIS A 182 -15.16 2.14 -7.35
CA HIS A 182 -16.31 2.30 -6.44
C HIS A 182 -17.67 1.94 -7.05
N ALA A 183 -17.82 2.01 -8.38
CA ALA A 183 -19.05 1.65 -9.05
C ALA A 183 -19.39 0.16 -8.85
N ALA A 184 -18.36 -0.71 -8.83
CA ALA A 184 -18.45 -2.15 -8.59
C ALA A 184 -19.54 -2.83 -9.44
N ILE A 185 -19.52 -2.55 -10.76
CA ILE A 185 -20.58 -2.87 -11.71
C ILE A 185 -20.87 -4.38 -11.76
N LEU A 186 -19.84 -5.23 -11.91
CA LEU A 186 -20.07 -6.67 -11.98
C LEU A 186 -20.41 -7.22 -10.59
N ARG A 187 -19.65 -6.82 -9.56
CA ARG A 187 -19.86 -7.27 -8.18
C ARG A 187 -21.32 -7.08 -7.74
N LYS A 188 -21.87 -5.88 -7.98
CA LYS A 188 -23.26 -5.55 -7.61
C LYS A 188 -24.26 -6.33 -8.45
N ALA A 189 -24.02 -6.52 -9.75
CA ALA A 189 -24.92 -7.30 -10.60
C ALA A 189 -24.99 -8.78 -10.19
N LEU A 190 -23.90 -9.33 -9.66
CA LEU A 190 -23.82 -10.69 -9.13
C LEU A 190 -24.39 -10.83 -7.70
N GLY A 191 -24.91 -9.75 -7.11
CA GLY A 191 -25.47 -9.78 -5.76
C GLY A 191 -24.41 -10.03 -4.67
N VAL A 192 -23.14 -9.76 -4.94
CA VAL A 192 -22.07 -9.92 -3.97
C VAL A 192 -22.05 -8.71 -3.04
N GLU A 193 -22.46 -8.93 -1.79
CA GLU A 193 -22.48 -7.91 -0.75
C GLU A 193 -21.09 -7.43 -0.37
N SER A 194 -21.05 -6.31 0.37
CA SER A 194 -19.81 -5.78 0.93
C SER A 194 -20.04 -5.26 2.35
N GLU A 195 -19.14 -5.61 3.24
CA GLU A 195 -19.10 -5.11 4.61
C GLU A 195 -18.41 -3.74 4.65
N ALA A 196 -19.08 -2.74 5.22
CA ALA A 196 -18.50 -1.42 5.47
C ALA A 196 -18.22 -1.24 6.97
N PRO A 197 -16.97 -0.96 7.38
CA PRO A 197 -16.64 -0.73 8.78
C PRO A 197 -17.42 0.49 9.31
N THR A 198 -18.08 0.33 10.45
CA THR A 198 -18.93 1.38 11.02
C THR A 198 -18.17 2.64 11.42
N HIS A 199 -16.86 2.54 11.64
CA HIS A 199 -16.01 3.61 12.17
C HIS A 199 -15.01 4.19 11.17
N LEU A 200 -15.21 3.94 9.88
CA LEU A 200 -14.51 4.66 8.82
C LEU A 200 -15.53 5.31 7.86
N ARG A 201 -16.68 5.72 8.39
CA ARG A 201 -17.73 6.42 7.63
C ARG A 201 -17.39 7.89 7.47
N ASN A 202 -16.39 8.14 6.64
CA ASN A 202 -15.84 9.46 6.41
C ASN A 202 -16.42 10.12 5.15
N VAL A 203 -16.38 11.45 5.14
CA VAL A 203 -16.58 12.31 3.97
C VAL A 203 -15.25 12.99 3.64
N ALA A 204 -15.01 13.21 2.35
CA ALA A 204 -13.87 13.99 1.89
C ALA A 204 -14.36 15.17 1.05
N PHE A 205 -13.71 16.32 1.25
CA PHE A 205 -13.89 17.55 0.48
C PHE A 205 -12.53 17.99 -0.02
N TRP A 206 -12.37 18.26 -1.31
CA TRP A 206 -11.06 18.64 -1.83
C TRP A 206 -11.13 19.57 -3.03
N ASP A 207 -9.98 20.13 -3.34
CA ASP A 207 -9.75 20.99 -4.49
C ASP A 207 -8.30 20.90 -4.95
N TYR A 208 -8.05 21.35 -6.18
CA TYR A 208 -6.73 21.56 -6.71
C TYR A 208 -6.38 23.04 -6.67
N TRP A 209 -5.11 23.32 -6.36
CA TRP A 209 -4.59 24.67 -6.19
C TRP A 209 -3.40 24.89 -7.12
N ASP A 210 -3.51 25.90 -7.97
CA ASP A 210 -2.42 26.36 -8.83
C ASP A 210 -1.62 27.45 -8.11
N ASN A 211 -0.31 27.49 -8.37
CA ASN A 211 0.66 28.34 -7.68
C ASN A 211 0.81 28.03 -6.18
N ALA A 212 0.58 26.78 -5.77
CA ALA A 212 0.85 26.29 -4.42
C ALA A 212 2.35 26.03 -4.21
N LYS A 213 2.87 26.35 -3.02
CA LYS A 213 4.27 26.08 -2.65
C LYS A 213 4.45 24.65 -2.17
N TRP A 214 5.64 24.09 -2.36
CA TRP A 214 5.99 22.82 -1.76
C TRP A 214 6.26 23.00 -0.26
N ALA A 215 5.78 22.06 0.55
CA ALA A 215 6.06 22.04 1.98
C ALA A 215 7.54 21.74 2.27
N VAL A 216 8.12 20.86 1.45
CA VAL A 216 9.52 20.48 1.49
C VAL A 216 9.99 20.16 0.07
N GLU A 217 11.19 20.62 -0.27
CA GLU A 217 11.89 20.28 -1.51
C GLU A 217 13.12 19.46 -1.15
N ILE A 218 13.22 18.26 -1.71
CA ILE A 218 14.33 17.32 -1.51
C ILE A 218 14.96 17.08 -2.88
N GLY A 219 16.14 17.64 -3.10
CA GLY A 219 16.71 17.73 -4.46
C GLY A 219 15.83 18.58 -5.39
N VAL A 220 15.75 18.20 -6.65
CA VAL A 220 15.06 18.91 -7.75
C VAL A 220 13.65 18.33 -8.02
N GLY A 221 13.16 17.41 -7.19
CA GLY A 221 11.79 16.88 -7.37
C GLY A 221 11.30 15.92 -6.29
N GLY A 222 12.07 15.68 -5.24
CA GLY A 222 11.69 14.86 -4.10
C GLY A 222 10.77 15.60 -3.12
N THR A 223 9.78 14.91 -2.59
CA THR A 223 8.74 15.48 -1.72
C THR A 223 8.18 14.48 -0.70
N ARG A 224 7.42 14.99 0.27
CA ARG A 224 6.57 14.24 1.19
C ARG A 224 5.11 14.68 1.03
N VAL A 225 4.18 13.73 1.09
CA VAL A 225 2.78 14.09 1.34
C VAL A 225 2.65 14.65 2.76
N GLN A 226 1.89 15.73 2.94
CA GLN A 226 1.58 16.26 4.27
C GLN A 226 0.22 15.76 4.71
N VAL A 227 0.18 15.17 5.90
CA VAL A 227 -1.03 14.70 6.57
C VAL A 227 -1.15 15.47 7.88
N ARG A 228 -2.20 16.28 8.01
CA ARG A 228 -2.33 17.24 9.10
C ARG A 228 -3.63 17.06 9.86
N SER A 229 -3.56 16.53 11.07
CA SER A 229 -4.72 16.40 11.97
C SER A 229 -5.29 17.77 12.37
N LEU A 230 -6.61 17.79 12.50
CA LEU A 230 -7.45 18.82 13.09
C LEU A 230 -8.32 18.17 14.18
N PRO A 231 -8.96 18.94 15.08
CA PRO A 231 -9.81 18.40 16.14
C PRO A 231 -10.95 17.47 15.71
N TYR A 232 -11.35 17.56 14.44
CA TYR A 232 -12.53 16.92 13.87
C TYR A 232 -12.26 16.13 12.59
N GLY A 233 -11.00 15.93 12.24
CA GLY A 233 -10.63 15.34 10.96
C GLY A 233 -9.19 15.62 10.60
N TRP A 234 -8.82 15.49 9.35
CA TRP A 234 -7.44 15.75 8.93
C TRP A 234 -7.41 16.21 7.48
N MET A 235 -6.35 16.94 7.16
CA MET A 235 -6.12 17.44 5.81
C MET A 235 -4.96 16.69 5.15
N TRP A 236 -5.08 16.46 3.84
CA TRP A 236 -3.93 16.13 3.01
C TRP A 236 -3.46 17.36 2.24
N PHE A 237 -2.16 17.41 1.98
CA PHE A 237 -1.55 18.28 0.98
C PHE A 237 -0.58 17.44 0.15
N ILE A 238 -0.87 17.32 -1.15
CA ILE A 238 -0.10 16.50 -2.10
C ILE A 238 0.37 17.42 -3.23
N PRO A 239 1.68 17.69 -3.36
CA PRO A 239 2.20 18.40 -4.53
C PRO A 239 2.14 17.48 -5.75
N LEU A 240 1.53 17.96 -6.83
CA LEU A 240 1.31 17.23 -8.09
C LEU A 240 2.25 17.68 -9.21
N GLY A 241 2.87 18.84 -9.03
CA GLY A 241 3.87 19.40 -9.93
C GLY A 241 4.54 20.63 -9.29
N PRO A 242 5.35 21.39 -10.05
CA PRO A 242 6.08 22.56 -9.53
C PRO A 242 5.19 23.63 -8.90
N SER A 243 3.94 23.74 -9.34
CA SER A 243 3.00 24.77 -8.89
C SER A 243 1.58 24.26 -8.60
N ARG A 244 1.30 22.96 -8.78
CA ARG A 244 -0.03 22.39 -8.56
C ARG A 244 -0.05 21.48 -7.35
N ALA A 245 -1.06 21.61 -6.49
CA ALA A 245 -1.26 20.73 -5.34
C ALA A 245 -2.72 20.28 -5.21
N SER A 246 -2.92 19.05 -4.74
CA SER A 246 -4.21 18.53 -4.27
C SER A 246 -4.31 18.74 -2.76
N VAL A 247 -5.38 19.39 -2.31
CA VAL A 247 -5.62 19.70 -0.89
C VAL A 247 -7.02 19.29 -0.52
N GLY A 248 -7.16 18.41 0.47
CA GLY A 248 -8.46 17.92 0.91
C GLY A 248 -8.58 17.78 2.40
N LEU A 249 -9.82 17.84 2.88
CA LEU A 249 -10.24 17.61 4.25
C LEU A 249 -11.01 16.29 4.31
N ILE A 250 -10.72 15.48 5.32
CA ILE A 250 -11.49 14.29 5.69
C ILE A 250 -11.99 14.43 7.11
N CYS A 251 -13.28 14.16 7.31
CA CYS A 251 -13.90 14.08 8.63
C CYS A 251 -15.00 13.00 8.66
N PRO A 252 -15.43 12.56 9.85
CA PRO A 252 -16.57 11.66 9.96
C PRO A 252 -17.85 12.28 9.39
N SER A 253 -18.67 11.45 8.74
CA SER A 253 -19.93 11.89 8.11
C SER A 253 -20.92 12.46 9.12
N GLU A 254 -20.92 11.96 10.36
CA GLU A 254 -21.81 12.42 11.44
C GLU A 254 -21.42 13.82 11.90
N TYR A 255 -20.13 14.06 12.16
CA TYR A 255 -19.61 15.39 12.46
C TYR A 255 -19.98 16.41 11.39
N TYR A 256 -19.75 16.08 10.11
CA TYR A 256 -20.12 16.97 9.01
C TYR A 256 -21.60 17.37 9.05
N LYS A 257 -22.51 16.40 9.27
CA LYS A 257 -23.95 16.68 9.38
C LYS A 257 -24.30 17.60 10.55
N GLU A 258 -23.66 17.42 11.70
CA GLU A 258 -23.89 18.21 12.92
C GLU A 258 -23.43 19.67 12.76
N THR A 259 -22.41 19.92 11.94
CA THR A 259 -21.93 21.29 11.71
C THR A 259 -22.97 22.21 11.05
N GLY A 260 -23.89 21.66 10.25
CA GLY A 260 -24.80 22.42 9.40
C GLY A 260 -24.12 23.25 8.30
N MET A 261 -22.80 23.12 8.13
CA MET A 261 -22.01 23.85 7.15
C MET A 261 -22.13 23.21 5.75
N SER A 262 -22.01 24.04 4.71
CA SER A 262 -21.74 23.54 3.36
C SER A 262 -20.35 22.88 3.28
N PRO A 263 -20.11 22.00 2.29
CA PRO A 263 -18.79 21.39 2.08
C PRO A 263 -17.67 22.43 1.99
N LYS A 264 -17.95 23.55 1.30
CA LYS A 264 -16.99 24.64 1.11
C LYS A 264 -16.66 25.35 2.42
N GLU A 265 -17.66 25.73 3.20
CA GLU A 265 -17.44 26.44 4.47
C GLU A 265 -16.58 25.61 5.44
N LEU A 266 -16.83 24.30 5.52
CA LEU A 266 -16.03 23.42 6.38
C LEU A 266 -14.60 23.23 5.83
N TYR A 267 -14.43 23.12 4.51
CA TYR A 267 -13.11 23.05 3.87
C TYR A 267 -12.28 24.32 4.08
N GLU A 268 -12.88 25.50 3.87
CA GLU A 268 -12.22 26.80 4.09
C GLU A 268 -11.87 27.02 5.57
N ARG A 269 -12.76 26.59 6.48
CA ARG A 269 -12.47 26.58 7.92
C ARG A 269 -11.24 25.74 8.23
N ALA A 270 -11.16 24.53 7.68
CA ALA A 270 -10.02 23.64 7.88
C ALA A 270 -8.71 24.25 7.35
N ILE A 271 -8.71 24.85 6.15
CA ILE A 271 -7.55 25.59 5.63
C ILE A 271 -7.15 26.71 6.58
N LYS A 272 -8.11 27.50 7.07
CA LYS A 272 -7.83 28.63 7.97
C LYS A 272 -7.21 28.17 9.31
N GLU A 273 -7.70 27.06 9.85
CA GLU A 273 -7.25 26.49 11.12
C GLU A 273 -5.92 25.75 11.00
N GLN A 274 -5.59 25.21 9.82
CA GLN A 274 -4.30 24.56 9.57
C GLN A 274 -3.27 25.54 9.00
N HIS A 275 -2.55 26.22 9.89
CA HIS A 275 -1.60 27.29 9.57
C HIS A 275 -0.58 26.92 8.48
N GLU A 276 0.02 25.72 8.53
CA GLU A 276 1.02 25.31 7.55
C GLU A 276 0.43 25.21 6.13
N ILE A 277 -0.73 24.55 5.99
CA ILE A 277 -1.40 24.41 4.69
C ILE A 277 -1.83 25.79 4.17
N ARG A 278 -2.36 26.66 5.05
CA ARG A 278 -2.70 28.04 4.67
C ARG A 278 -1.51 28.81 4.09
N GLU A 279 -0.34 28.70 4.72
CA GLU A 279 0.86 29.40 4.25
C GLU A 279 1.36 28.87 2.89
N LEU A 280 1.21 27.57 2.63
CA LEU A 280 1.53 26.98 1.32
C LEU A 280 0.58 27.45 0.20
N LEU A 281 -0.65 27.82 0.57
CA LEU A 281 -1.70 28.26 -0.34
C LEU A 281 -1.86 29.78 -0.45
N LYS A 282 -1.07 30.58 0.28
CA LYS A 282 -1.29 32.03 0.39
C LYS A 282 -1.28 32.79 -0.94
N ASP A 283 -0.47 32.32 -1.89
CA ASP A 283 -0.33 32.88 -3.24
C ASP A 283 -1.02 32.00 -4.31
N ALA A 284 -1.68 30.92 -3.87
CA ALA A 284 -2.28 29.91 -4.72
C ALA A 284 -3.75 30.24 -5.05
N LYS A 285 -4.24 29.68 -6.15
CA LYS A 285 -5.63 29.82 -6.60
C LYS A 285 -6.29 28.46 -6.72
N SER A 286 -7.46 28.35 -6.10
CA SER A 286 -8.40 27.25 -6.33
C SER A 286 -8.74 27.14 -7.83
N THR A 287 -8.64 25.91 -8.35
CA THR A 287 -9.00 25.59 -9.74
C THR A 287 -10.51 25.46 -9.93
N SER A 288 -11.24 25.03 -8.89
CA SER A 288 -12.70 24.88 -8.92
C SER A 288 -13.45 26.14 -8.45
N GLY A 289 -12.73 27.17 -8.01
CA GLY A 289 -13.21 28.51 -7.66
C GLY A 289 -14.14 28.49 -6.45
N ASN A 290 -15.45 28.45 -6.70
CA ASN A 290 -16.48 28.46 -5.64
C ASN A 290 -17.01 27.07 -5.30
N ASN A 291 -16.53 26.01 -5.94
CA ASN A 291 -16.95 24.65 -5.66
C ASN A 291 -15.85 23.90 -4.92
N VAL A 292 -16.21 22.77 -4.30
CA VAL A 292 -15.25 21.76 -3.83
C VAL A 292 -15.77 20.41 -4.28
N LEU A 293 -14.86 19.51 -4.61
CA LEU A 293 -15.18 18.14 -4.95
C LEU A 293 -15.49 17.36 -3.67
N THR A 294 -16.39 16.37 -3.75
CA THR A 294 -16.83 15.62 -2.57
C THR A 294 -16.98 14.14 -2.85
N THR A 295 -16.67 13.29 -1.86
CA THR A 295 -16.95 11.86 -1.88
C THR A 295 -17.18 11.34 -0.45
N LYS A 296 -17.76 10.15 -0.30
CA LYS A 296 -18.11 9.57 1.01
C LYS A 296 -18.16 8.05 0.97
N ASN A 297 -18.08 7.44 2.15
CA ASN A 297 -18.34 6.00 2.37
C ASN A 297 -17.56 5.07 1.44
N TRP A 298 -16.26 5.33 1.29
CA TRP A 298 -15.35 4.51 0.48
C TRP A 298 -14.98 3.19 1.14
N SER A 299 -14.94 3.15 2.48
CA SER A 299 -14.47 1.99 3.23
C SER A 299 -15.43 0.82 3.09
N HIS A 300 -14.96 -0.27 2.47
CA HIS A 300 -15.73 -1.50 2.33
C HIS A 300 -14.84 -2.69 1.97
N LEU A 301 -15.38 -3.89 2.14
CA LEU A 301 -14.76 -5.15 1.74
C LEU A 301 -15.84 -6.05 1.14
N ALA A 302 -15.68 -6.48 -0.11
CA ALA A 302 -16.57 -7.43 -0.74
C ALA A 302 -16.55 -8.81 -0.05
N ASP A 303 -17.70 -9.47 -0.04
CA ASP A 303 -17.86 -10.80 0.55
C ASP A 303 -17.28 -11.93 -0.29
N ARG A 304 -16.97 -11.64 -1.56
CA ARG A 304 -16.32 -12.55 -2.49
C ARG A 304 -15.70 -11.75 -3.63
N LEU A 305 -14.55 -12.19 -4.13
CA LEU A 305 -13.78 -11.53 -5.19
C LEU A 305 -13.79 -12.30 -6.51
N VAL A 306 -14.34 -13.52 -6.53
CA VAL A 306 -14.36 -14.41 -7.70
C VAL A 306 -15.63 -15.23 -7.76
N GLY A 307 -16.05 -15.62 -8.96
CA GLY A 307 -17.08 -16.63 -9.16
C GLY A 307 -16.76 -17.56 -10.32
N GLU A 308 -17.77 -18.00 -11.07
CA GLU A 308 -17.58 -19.01 -12.11
C GLU A 308 -16.65 -18.53 -13.23
N ASN A 309 -16.87 -17.32 -13.73
CA ASN A 309 -16.10 -16.74 -14.84
C ASN A 309 -15.78 -15.26 -14.65
N TRP A 310 -15.87 -14.75 -13.43
CA TRP A 310 -15.65 -13.35 -13.12
C TRP A 310 -14.69 -13.14 -11.95
N TRP A 311 -14.05 -11.97 -11.95
CA TRP A 311 -13.01 -11.55 -11.00
C TRP A 311 -13.22 -10.09 -10.61
N VAL A 312 -12.98 -9.74 -9.35
CA VAL A 312 -13.10 -8.37 -8.84
C VAL A 312 -11.74 -7.91 -8.33
N CYS A 313 -11.29 -6.72 -8.73
CA CYS A 313 -10.03 -6.14 -8.27
C CYS A 313 -10.14 -4.65 -7.94
N GLY A 314 -9.08 -4.11 -7.34
CA GLY A 314 -8.99 -2.74 -6.88
C GLY A 314 -10.13 -2.31 -5.98
N GLU A 315 -10.60 -1.07 -6.16
CA GLU A 315 -11.62 -0.50 -5.28
C GLU A 315 -12.97 -1.23 -5.38
N ALA A 316 -13.25 -1.98 -6.46
CA ALA A 316 -14.45 -2.82 -6.54
C ALA A 316 -14.42 -3.98 -5.53
N ALA A 317 -13.21 -4.46 -5.18
CA ALA A 317 -12.99 -5.52 -4.19
C ALA A 317 -13.07 -5.00 -2.75
N GLY A 318 -12.61 -3.76 -2.56
CA GLY A 318 -12.67 -3.07 -1.29
C GLY A 318 -11.64 -1.96 -1.18
N PHE A 319 -11.84 -1.11 -0.19
CA PHE A 319 -11.00 0.04 0.08
C PHE A 319 -10.99 0.31 1.58
N ALA A 320 -9.85 0.74 2.12
CA ALA A 320 -9.68 1.00 3.54
C ALA A 320 -9.99 2.46 3.86
N ASP A 321 -8.99 3.32 3.81
CA ASP A 321 -9.11 4.76 4.02
C ASP A 321 -7.89 5.43 3.34
N PRO A 322 -8.00 6.65 2.81
CA PRO A 322 -6.87 7.32 2.15
C PRO A 322 -5.71 7.67 3.09
N ILE A 323 -5.87 7.60 4.43
CA ILE A 323 -4.81 7.95 5.40
C ILE A 323 -3.49 7.20 5.18
N LEU A 324 -3.53 5.99 4.63
CA LEU A 324 -2.34 5.17 4.36
C LEU A 324 -1.81 5.29 2.93
N ALA A 325 -2.50 6.03 2.04
CA ALA A 325 -2.22 6.07 0.61
C ALA A 325 -2.18 4.68 -0.08
N ALA A 326 -2.88 3.68 0.48
CA ALA A 326 -2.80 2.29 0.01
C ALA A 326 -3.72 1.96 -1.17
N GLY A 327 -4.65 2.85 -1.54
CA GLY A 327 -5.67 2.60 -2.56
C GLY A 327 -5.12 2.12 -3.91
N MET A 328 -4.19 2.87 -4.49
CA MET A 328 -3.56 2.48 -5.77
C MET A 328 -2.68 1.24 -5.64
N THR A 329 -2.05 1.03 -4.48
CA THR A 329 -1.24 -0.17 -4.23
C THR A 329 -2.11 -1.42 -4.22
N LEU A 330 -3.27 -1.35 -3.57
CA LEU A 330 -4.28 -2.41 -3.61
C LEU A 330 -4.85 -2.58 -5.02
N ALA A 331 -5.09 -1.49 -5.76
CA ALA A 331 -5.55 -1.53 -7.14
C ALA A 331 -4.58 -2.30 -8.06
N HIS A 332 -3.31 -1.91 -8.10
CA HIS A 332 -2.30 -2.60 -8.91
C HIS A 332 -2.04 -4.02 -8.41
N GLY A 333 -1.90 -4.21 -7.10
CA GLY A 333 -1.57 -5.51 -6.50
C GLY A 333 -2.64 -6.58 -6.77
N THR A 334 -3.91 -6.28 -6.47
CA THR A 334 -5.02 -7.21 -6.74
C THR A 334 -5.22 -7.45 -8.23
N SER A 335 -5.04 -6.43 -9.06
CA SER A 335 -5.15 -6.56 -10.52
C SER A 335 -4.06 -7.45 -11.11
N ARG A 336 -2.82 -7.34 -10.63
CA ARG A 336 -1.73 -8.26 -10.99
C ARG A 336 -2.08 -9.70 -10.63
N GLU A 337 -2.64 -9.92 -9.44
CA GLU A 337 -3.05 -11.26 -9.00
C GLU A 337 -4.22 -11.82 -9.83
N VAL A 338 -5.19 -10.98 -10.23
CA VAL A 338 -6.26 -11.39 -11.17
C VAL A 338 -5.68 -11.79 -12.52
N ALA A 339 -4.78 -10.99 -13.11
CA ALA A 339 -4.16 -11.32 -14.39
C ALA A 339 -3.44 -12.68 -14.33
N TYR A 340 -2.68 -12.93 -13.26
CA TYR A 340 -1.95 -14.18 -13.07
C TYR A 340 -2.90 -15.36 -12.85
N SER A 341 -3.99 -15.15 -12.12
CA SER A 341 -5.02 -16.17 -11.88
C SER A 341 -5.71 -16.58 -13.18
N ILE A 342 -6.07 -15.62 -14.02
CA ILE A 342 -6.63 -15.87 -15.36
C ILE A 342 -5.61 -16.65 -16.21
N LEU A 343 -4.34 -16.21 -16.25
CA LEU A 343 -3.30 -16.90 -17.01
C LEU A 343 -3.10 -18.36 -16.57
N GLU A 344 -3.16 -18.65 -15.27
CA GLU A 344 -3.02 -20.03 -14.77
C GLU A 344 -4.26 -20.88 -15.03
N VAL A 345 -5.46 -20.30 -14.95
CA VAL A 345 -6.70 -20.99 -15.36
C VAL A 345 -6.63 -21.36 -16.84
N GLU A 346 -6.17 -20.44 -17.69
CA GLU A 346 -6.03 -20.66 -19.14
C GLU A 346 -5.00 -21.74 -19.48
N ARG A 347 -3.96 -21.89 -18.68
CA ARG A 347 -2.96 -22.97 -18.87
C ARG A 347 -3.50 -24.35 -18.49
N GLY A 348 -4.45 -24.42 -17.56
CA GLY A 348 -5.04 -25.68 -17.10
C GLY A 348 -4.07 -26.59 -16.34
N GLU A 349 -2.96 -26.06 -15.83
CA GLU A 349 -1.93 -26.82 -15.10
C GLU A 349 -2.31 -27.04 -13.61
N HIS A 350 -3.22 -26.23 -13.08
CA HIS A 350 -3.67 -26.26 -11.69
C HIS A 350 -5.19 -26.30 -11.61
N ASP A 351 -5.73 -26.80 -10.49
CA ASP A 351 -7.16 -26.77 -10.22
C ASP A 351 -7.68 -25.32 -10.21
N PRO A 352 -8.63 -24.95 -11.10
CA PRO A 352 -9.20 -23.60 -11.14
C PRO A 352 -9.85 -23.18 -9.82
N GLN A 353 -10.42 -24.13 -9.06
CA GLN A 353 -11.02 -23.82 -7.78
C GLN A 353 -9.97 -23.43 -6.75
N TRP A 354 -8.83 -24.12 -6.73
CA TRP A 354 -7.69 -23.75 -5.88
C TRP A 354 -7.17 -22.35 -6.20
N ILE A 355 -6.97 -22.02 -7.48
CA ILE A 355 -6.52 -20.67 -7.92
C ILE A 355 -7.49 -19.59 -7.41
N LYS A 356 -8.79 -19.79 -7.60
CA LYS A 356 -9.83 -18.85 -7.20
C LYS A 356 -9.88 -18.66 -5.68
N SER A 357 -9.89 -19.75 -4.92
CA SER A 357 -9.89 -19.68 -3.45
C SER A 357 -8.64 -18.97 -2.93
N MET A 358 -7.48 -19.22 -3.53
CA MET A 358 -6.23 -18.53 -3.18
C MET A 358 -6.32 -17.01 -3.36
N TYR A 359 -6.82 -16.54 -4.49
CA TYR A 359 -6.98 -15.10 -4.74
C TYR A 359 -8.05 -14.48 -3.82
N ASP A 360 -9.22 -15.11 -3.66
CA ASP A 360 -10.30 -14.62 -2.81
C ASP A 360 -9.84 -14.43 -1.36
N GLU A 361 -9.30 -15.49 -0.76
CA GLU A 361 -8.92 -15.48 0.66
C GLU A 361 -7.79 -14.48 0.92
N LYS A 362 -6.77 -14.46 0.05
CA LYS A 362 -5.63 -13.56 0.18
C LYS A 362 -6.05 -12.11 -0.03
N GLY A 363 -6.80 -11.82 -1.09
CA GLY A 363 -7.26 -10.48 -1.43
C GLY A 363 -8.12 -9.87 -0.31
N ARG A 364 -9.12 -10.63 0.17
CA ARG A 364 -9.99 -10.17 1.26
C ARG A 364 -9.22 -9.98 2.57
N ARG A 365 -8.28 -10.88 2.88
CA ARG A 365 -7.42 -10.75 4.07
C ARG A 365 -6.56 -9.49 4.00
N ASN A 366 -5.93 -9.22 2.87
CA ASN A 366 -5.09 -8.05 2.66
C ASN A 366 -5.88 -6.75 2.81
N ILE A 367 -7.06 -6.65 2.18
CA ILE A 367 -7.92 -5.46 2.30
C ILE A 367 -8.40 -5.28 3.75
N ARG A 368 -8.84 -6.36 4.42
CA ARG A 368 -9.26 -6.32 5.83
C ARG A 368 -8.15 -5.82 6.75
N GLN A 369 -6.90 -6.21 6.50
CA GLN A 369 -5.76 -5.74 7.29
C GLN A 369 -5.51 -4.24 7.10
N HIS A 370 -5.69 -3.71 5.89
CA HIS A 370 -5.60 -2.26 5.67
C HIS A 370 -6.73 -1.50 6.38
N ILE A 371 -7.96 -2.04 6.37
CA ILE A 371 -9.08 -1.47 7.13
C ILE A 371 -8.75 -1.40 8.63
N ARG A 372 -8.28 -2.51 9.21
CA ARG A 372 -7.88 -2.55 10.62
C ARG A 372 -6.74 -1.59 10.95
N PHE A 373 -5.79 -1.43 10.02
CA PHE A 373 -4.69 -0.51 10.23
C PHE A 373 -5.15 0.96 10.17
N ALA A 374 -6.08 1.29 9.27
CA ALA A 374 -6.72 2.59 9.27
C ALA A 374 -7.45 2.84 10.60
N GLU A 375 -8.26 1.89 11.09
CA GLU A 375 -8.92 2.00 12.40
C GLU A 375 -7.92 2.26 13.54
N TYR A 376 -6.81 1.52 13.58
CA TYR A 376 -5.72 1.77 14.52
C TYR A 376 -5.17 3.19 14.43
N TRP A 377 -4.96 3.68 13.20
CA TRP A 377 -4.47 5.02 12.91
C TRP A 377 -5.40 6.09 13.50
N TYR A 378 -6.71 6.03 13.19
CA TYR A 378 -7.73 6.94 13.72
C TYR A 378 -7.81 6.91 15.24
N ALA A 379 -7.82 5.72 15.83
CA ALA A 379 -7.96 5.55 17.26
C ALA A 379 -6.71 6.00 18.06
N ALA A 380 -5.55 6.00 17.43
CA ALA A 380 -4.31 6.48 18.01
C ALA A 380 -4.15 8.02 17.95
N ASN A 381 -5.06 8.74 17.31
CA ASN A 381 -4.95 10.18 17.18
C ASN A 381 -5.36 10.91 18.46
N GLY A 382 -4.41 11.58 19.11
CA GLY A 382 -4.66 12.39 20.31
C GLY A 382 -5.32 13.74 20.02
N ARG A 383 -5.32 14.20 18.77
CA ARG A 383 -5.84 15.53 18.40
C ARG A 383 -7.34 15.55 18.14
N PHE A 384 -8.00 14.42 17.99
CA PHE A 384 -9.45 14.32 17.70
C PHE A 384 -10.32 14.59 18.95
N THR A 385 -10.17 15.78 19.53
CA THR A 385 -10.85 16.17 20.78
C THR A 385 -12.37 16.25 20.61
N ASP A 386 -12.85 16.77 19.48
CA ASP A 386 -14.28 16.92 19.18
C ASP A 386 -14.92 15.57 18.82
N LEU A 387 -14.09 14.56 18.55
CA LEU A 387 -14.49 13.20 18.17
C LEU A 387 -14.03 12.17 19.20
N GLN A 388 -13.77 12.58 20.44
CA GLN A 388 -13.24 11.67 21.47
C GLN A 388 -14.10 10.42 21.66
N GLU A 389 -15.43 10.53 21.58
CA GLU A 389 -16.33 9.37 21.69
C GLU A 389 -16.19 8.41 20.50
N TYR A 390 -16.09 8.93 19.28
CA TYR A 390 -15.86 8.14 18.07
C TYR A 390 -14.50 7.43 18.14
N CYS A 391 -13.45 8.18 18.50
CA CYS A 391 -12.11 7.64 18.68
C CYS A 391 -12.05 6.64 19.83
N THR A 392 -12.81 6.86 20.90
CA THR A 392 -12.94 5.90 22.01
C THR A 392 -13.61 4.62 21.55
N LYS A 393 -14.60 4.71 20.65
CA LYS A 393 -15.26 3.53 20.07
C LYS A 393 -14.30 2.75 19.18
N ILE A 394 -13.61 3.41 18.24
CA ILE A 394 -12.55 2.75 17.45
C ILE A 394 -11.45 2.22 18.37
N ALA A 395 -11.05 2.96 19.39
CA ALA A 395 -10.06 2.54 20.37
C ALA A 395 -10.51 1.29 21.13
N LYS A 396 -11.78 1.23 21.54
CA LYS A 396 -12.35 0.05 22.20
C LYS A 396 -12.37 -1.15 21.25
N ASP A 397 -12.81 -0.95 20.02
CA ASP A 397 -12.99 -2.01 19.03
C ASP A 397 -11.63 -2.48 18.45
N ALA A 398 -10.65 -1.57 18.37
CA ALA A 398 -9.25 -1.84 18.07
C ALA A 398 -8.43 -2.26 19.31
N GLY A 399 -9.09 -2.39 20.47
CA GLY A 399 -8.51 -2.84 21.73
C GLY A 399 -7.55 -1.87 22.43
N LEU A 400 -7.30 -0.67 21.89
CA LEU A 400 -6.24 0.33 22.16
C LEU A 400 -5.85 0.70 23.60
N LYS A 401 -6.46 0.13 24.65
CA LYS A 401 -5.77 -0.02 25.94
C LYS A 401 -4.68 -1.12 25.86
N LEU A 402 -3.94 -1.15 24.75
CA LEU A 402 -2.88 -2.09 24.46
C LEU A 402 -1.53 -1.41 24.69
N SER A 403 -0.61 -2.10 25.35
CA SER A 403 0.82 -1.79 25.24
C SER A 403 1.26 -1.86 23.76
N PRO A 404 2.37 -1.21 23.36
CA PRO A 404 2.90 -1.33 22.00
C PRO A 404 3.03 -2.78 21.51
N GLN A 405 3.42 -3.70 22.39
CA GLN A 405 3.52 -5.13 22.08
C GLN A 405 2.15 -5.80 21.89
N GLN A 406 1.12 -5.37 22.61
CA GLN A 406 -0.24 -5.86 22.41
C GLN A 406 -0.85 -5.27 21.14
N ALA A 407 -0.61 -3.99 20.82
CA ALA A 407 -1.05 -3.36 19.58
C ALA A 407 -0.41 -4.04 18.37
N TRP A 408 0.89 -4.33 18.46
CA TRP A 408 1.62 -5.14 17.50
C TRP A 408 0.94 -6.50 17.27
N ARG A 409 0.65 -7.25 18.33
CA ARG A 409 -0.02 -8.55 18.24
C ARG A 409 -1.46 -8.46 17.72
N TRP A 410 -2.16 -7.38 18.01
CA TRP A 410 -3.52 -7.15 17.54
C TRP A 410 -3.54 -6.84 16.03
N LEU A 411 -2.65 -5.97 15.54
CA LEU A 411 -2.46 -5.73 14.10
C LEU A 411 -2.05 -7.01 13.37
N ALA A 412 -1.25 -7.86 14.03
CA ALA A 412 -0.85 -9.17 13.54
C ALA A 412 -1.96 -10.21 13.47
N GLN A 413 -3.20 -9.94 13.92
CA GLN A 413 -4.33 -10.86 13.80
C GLN A 413 -4.71 -11.00 12.31
N GLY A 414 -4.01 -11.89 11.62
CA GLY A 414 -3.99 -12.03 10.16
C GLY A 414 -2.62 -12.44 9.60
N GLY A 415 -1.57 -12.42 10.44
CA GLY A 415 -0.19 -12.89 10.18
C GLY A 415 0.69 -11.88 9.45
N PHE A 416 1.92 -11.65 9.94
CA PHE A 416 2.93 -10.82 9.25
C PHE A 416 3.57 -11.51 8.05
N THR A 417 3.45 -12.83 8.00
CA THR A 417 3.96 -13.72 6.96
C THR A 417 2.99 -13.90 5.79
N ASN A 418 1.75 -13.41 5.94
CA ASN A 418 0.63 -13.76 5.06
C ASN A 418 0.37 -12.75 3.94
N GLN A 419 0.88 -11.52 4.08
CA GLN A 419 0.73 -10.47 3.06
C GLN A 419 1.77 -10.62 1.94
N ASN A 420 3.01 -10.93 2.33
CA ASN A 420 4.12 -11.13 1.41
C ASN A 420 4.85 -12.42 1.82
N ILE A 421 4.84 -13.40 0.94
CA ILE A 421 5.43 -14.71 1.22
C ILE A 421 6.96 -14.70 1.16
N GLU A 422 7.58 -13.57 0.80
CA GLU A 422 9.03 -13.43 0.73
C GLU A 422 9.63 -12.66 1.90
N GLN A 423 8.85 -11.77 2.54
CA GLN A 423 9.37 -10.89 3.58
C GLN A 423 8.31 -10.48 4.61
N ALA A 424 8.78 -10.07 5.78
CA ALA A 424 7.95 -9.59 6.87
C ALA A 424 7.35 -8.22 6.57
N GLY A 425 6.03 -8.09 6.72
CA GLY A 425 5.38 -6.80 6.55
C GLY A 425 3.90 -6.81 6.95
N PHE A 426 3.33 -5.61 7.02
CA PHE A 426 1.93 -5.39 7.33
C PHE A 426 1.44 -4.07 6.73
N GLY A 427 0.31 -4.12 6.01
CA GLY A 427 -0.37 -2.95 5.48
C GLY A 427 0.49 -2.12 4.52
N THR A 428 1.33 -2.77 3.70
CA THR A 428 2.40 -2.19 2.85
C THR A 428 3.64 -1.65 3.56
N PHE A 429 3.70 -1.72 4.89
CA PHE A 429 4.86 -1.32 5.68
C PHE A 429 5.69 -2.53 6.09
N ASP A 430 7.01 -2.38 6.15
CA ASP A 430 7.85 -3.35 6.84
C ASP A 430 7.64 -3.29 8.37
N ILE A 431 8.22 -4.26 9.09
CA ILE A 431 8.10 -4.41 10.54
C ILE A 431 8.75 -3.24 11.28
N GLY A 432 9.92 -2.78 10.82
CA GLY A 432 10.62 -1.65 11.40
C GLY A 432 9.81 -0.36 11.28
N SER A 433 9.29 -0.09 10.09
CA SER A 433 8.39 1.01 9.79
C SER A 433 7.13 0.99 10.65
N SER A 434 6.47 -0.17 10.76
CA SER A 434 5.29 -0.35 11.61
C SER A 434 5.59 -0.02 13.08
N LYS A 435 6.75 -0.43 13.60
CA LYS A 435 7.17 -0.10 14.98
C LYS A 435 7.46 1.38 15.17
N LYS A 436 8.09 2.07 14.20
CA LYS A 436 8.31 3.52 14.25
C LYS A 436 6.97 4.26 14.39
N ILE A 437 5.97 3.88 13.58
CA ILE A 437 4.61 4.44 13.64
C ILE A 437 3.97 4.21 15.02
N ILE A 438 4.02 2.97 15.53
CA ILE A 438 3.48 2.64 16.87
C ILE A 438 4.18 3.44 17.98
N ASN A 439 5.49 3.70 17.85
CA ASN A 439 6.23 4.49 18.82
C ASN A 439 5.73 5.95 18.84
N GLN A 440 5.52 6.55 17.67
CA GLN A 440 4.97 7.89 17.55
C GLN A 440 3.57 8.00 18.17
N PHE A 441 2.73 7.00 17.94
CA PHE A 441 1.37 6.97 18.48
C PHE A 441 1.32 6.78 20.00
N SER A 442 2.16 5.89 20.53
CA SER A 442 2.15 5.56 21.96
C SER A 442 2.93 6.57 22.81
N GLY A 443 3.85 7.33 22.21
CA GLY A 443 4.87 8.13 22.91
C GLY A 443 5.87 7.27 23.68
N ARG A 444 6.03 5.99 23.29
CA ARG A 444 6.92 5.01 23.95
C ARG A 444 7.81 4.36 22.90
N GLN A 445 9.07 4.13 23.24
CA GLN A 445 9.96 3.35 22.38
C GLN A 445 9.65 1.85 22.52
N SER A 446 9.38 1.19 21.40
CA SER A 446 9.41 -0.26 21.29
C SER A 446 10.80 -0.74 20.86
N SER A 447 11.29 -1.77 21.55
CA SER A 447 12.47 -2.51 21.10
C SER A 447 12.03 -3.75 20.31
N PHE A 448 12.91 -4.24 19.44
CA PHE A 448 12.78 -5.60 18.93
C PHE A 448 12.99 -6.62 20.06
N GLN A 449 12.32 -7.78 19.97
CA GLN A 449 12.52 -8.87 20.91
C GLN A 449 13.86 -9.55 20.63
N ILE A 450 14.25 -9.66 19.36
CA ILE A 450 15.52 -10.30 18.97
C ILE A 450 16.75 -9.56 19.53
N THR A 451 16.66 -8.28 19.88
CA THR A 451 17.79 -7.56 20.52
C THR A 451 17.99 -7.95 21.99
N LYS A 452 17.04 -8.67 22.59
CA LYS A 452 17.11 -9.19 23.97
C LYS A 452 17.53 -10.65 24.03
N LEU A 453 17.80 -11.26 22.88
CA LEU A 453 18.01 -12.69 22.69
C LEU A 453 19.29 -12.88 21.87
N ASN A 454 20.00 -13.99 22.05
CA ASN A 454 21.21 -14.30 21.27
C ASN A 454 21.37 -15.80 20.95
N GLU A 455 20.42 -16.62 21.39
CA GLU A 455 20.26 -18.00 20.95
C GLU A 455 18.87 -18.22 20.39
N PHE A 456 18.76 -18.83 19.22
CA PHE A 456 17.52 -19.06 18.50
C PHE A 456 17.37 -20.52 18.12
N LYS A 457 16.20 -21.09 18.37
CA LYS A 457 15.89 -22.48 17.99
C LYS A 457 14.59 -22.54 17.23
N LEU A 458 14.63 -23.14 16.03
CA LEU A 458 13.44 -23.36 15.22
C LEU A 458 12.42 -24.27 15.93
N ASN A 459 11.14 -23.93 15.84
CA ASN A 459 10.01 -24.61 16.45
C ASN A 459 8.87 -24.84 15.45
N LEU A 460 8.95 -25.96 14.73
CA LEU A 460 7.92 -26.43 13.79
C LEU A 460 6.98 -27.50 14.41
N LYS A 461 7.00 -27.66 15.73
CA LYS A 461 6.12 -28.65 16.39
C LYS A 461 4.66 -28.29 16.16
N ASN A 462 3.85 -29.32 15.88
CA ASN A 462 2.41 -29.23 15.63
C ASN A 462 2.04 -28.29 14.46
N ALA A 463 2.95 -28.12 13.49
CA ALA A 463 2.65 -27.42 12.26
C ALA A 463 2.11 -28.41 11.22
N GLU A 464 1.06 -28.02 10.50
CA GLU A 464 0.59 -28.69 9.30
C GLU A 464 1.27 -28.10 8.06
N GLU A 465 1.42 -28.89 7.00
CA GLU A 465 1.90 -28.39 5.72
C GLU A 465 0.70 -28.01 4.85
N VAL A 466 0.67 -26.76 4.40
CA VAL A 466 -0.29 -26.23 3.43
C VAL A 466 0.46 -25.58 2.28
N TYR A 467 -0.25 -25.25 1.19
CA TYR A 467 0.35 -24.60 0.03
C TYR A 467 -0.30 -23.26 -0.24
N LEU A 468 0.55 -22.24 -0.45
CA LEU A 468 0.14 -20.91 -0.89
C LEU A 468 0.60 -20.68 -2.34
N GLY A 469 -0.08 -19.82 -3.07
CA GLY A 469 0.36 -19.37 -4.39
C GLY A 469 1.40 -18.25 -4.31
N ASP A 470 2.55 -18.46 -4.94
CA ASP A 470 3.56 -17.43 -5.21
C ASP A 470 3.35 -16.83 -6.60
N PHE A 471 3.12 -15.51 -6.65
CA PHE A 471 2.77 -14.79 -7.86
C PHE A 471 4.03 -14.15 -8.47
N LYS A 472 4.66 -14.85 -9.41
CA LYS A 472 5.89 -14.39 -10.08
C LYS A 472 5.85 -14.59 -11.58
N ASN A 473 6.24 -13.55 -12.32
CA ASN A 473 6.46 -13.62 -13.77
C ASN A 473 5.29 -14.23 -14.56
N GLY A 474 4.07 -13.81 -14.24
CA GLY A 474 2.85 -14.32 -14.90
C GLY A 474 2.45 -15.74 -14.50
N ARG A 475 3.08 -16.31 -13.46
CA ARG A 475 2.82 -17.66 -12.94
C ARG A 475 2.34 -17.63 -11.49
N ILE A 476 1.59 -18.65 -11.10
CA ILE A 476 1.31 -18.98 -9.69
C ILE A 476 1.99 -20.31 -9.38
N THR A 477 3.02 -20.29 -8.55
CA THR A 477 3.71 -21.51 -8.12
C THR A 477 3.30 -21.90 -6.70
N PRO A 478 2.92 -23.17 -6.43
CA PRO A 478 2.67 -23.63 -5.08
C PRO A 478 3.93 -23.55 -4.22
N VAL A 479 3.84 -22.85 -3.10
CA VAL A 479 4.89 -22.76 -2.08
C VAL A 479 4.39 -23.45 -0.81
N MET A 480 5.15 -24.43 -0.34
CA MET A 480 4.87 -25.08 0.94
C MET A 480 4.98 -24.07 2.07
N CYS A 481 4.05 -24.15 3.01
CA CYS A 481 3.95 -23.30 4.17
C CYS A 481 3.67 -24.15 5.41
N TYR A 482 4.41 -23.91 6.49
CA TYR A 482 4.05 -24.45 7.79
C TYR A 482 2.90 -23.62 8.37
N LYS A 483 1.82 -24.25 8.80
CA LYS A 483 0.67 -23.57 9.41
C LYS A 483 0.43 -24.07 10.82
N ARG A 484 0.13 -23.16 11.74
CA ARG A 484 -0.20 -23.46 13.14
C ARG A 484 -1.26 -22.47 13.61
N GLY A 485 -2.51 -22.93 13.68
CA GLY A 485 -3.66 -22.04 13.85
C GLY A 485 -3.77 -21.06 12.67
N GLU A 486 -3.90 -19.77 12.98
CA GLU A 486 -3.95 -18.69 11.98
C GLU A 486 -2.56 -18.23 11.49
N SER A 487 -1.48 -18.69 12.15
CA SER A 487 -0.11 -18.33 11.77
C SER A 487 0.39 -19.26 10.67
N MET A 488 1.11 -18.69 9.72
CA MET A 488 1.69 -19.40 8.58
C MET A 488 3.16 -19.00 8.45
N LEU A 489 4.01 -19.90 7.98
CA LEU A 489 5.42 -19.66 7.72
C LEU A 489 5.75 -20.19 6.31
N PRO A 490 5.69 -19.33 5.29
CA PRO A 490 5.97 -19.72 3.91
C PRO A 490 7.42 -20.14 3.75
N MET A 491 7.67 -21.21 2.99
CA MET A 491 9.02 -21.63 2.63
C MET A 491 9.52 -20.92 1.36
N SER A 492 9.48 -19.58 1.39
CA SER A 492 10.02 -18.70 0.35
C SER A 492 10.80 -17.51 0.95
N GLY A 493 11.58 -16.83 0.12
CA GLY A 493 12.34 -15.62 0.44
C GLY A 493 13.15 -15.65 1.75
N ALA A 494 12.98 -14.60 2.55
CA ALA A 494 13.66 -14.41 3.83
C ALA A 494 13.26 -15.47 4.86
N TRP A 495 12.01 -15.93 4.84
CA TRP A 495 11.51 -16.97 5.73
C TRP A 495 12.22 -18.30 5.52
N LYS A 496 12.29 -18.77 4.27
CA LYS A 496 13.01 -20.00 3.90
C LYS A 496 14.47 -19.93 4.31
N THR A 497 15.13 -18.83 3.97
CA THR A 497 16.54 -18.61 4.30
C THR A 497 16.76 -18.68 5.81
N MET A 498 15.89 -18.03 6.60
CA MET A 498 15.99 -18.05 8.06
C MET A 498 15.74 -19.46 8.62
N VAL A 499 14.75 -20.20 8.09
CA VAL A 499 14.51 -21.60 8.47
C VAL A 499 15.72 -22.48 8.17
N GLU A 500 16.35 -22.33 7.00
CA GLU A 500 17.54 -23.09 6.59
C GLU A 500 18.74 -22.81 7.50
N ILE A 501 18.98 -21.54 7.84
CA ILE A 501 20.03 -21.16 8.79
C ILE A 501 19.74 -21.78 10.17
N LEU A 502 18.52 -21.58 10.69
CA LEU A 502 18.13 -22.02 12.03
C LEU A 502 18.03 -23.54 12.23
N LYS A 503 18.11 -24.33 11.15
CA LYS A 503 18.25 -25.79 11.23
C LYS A 503 19.62 -26.21 11.75
N ASN A 504 20.65 -25.42 11.49
CA ASN A 504 22.04 -25.77 11.78
C ASN A 504 22.70 -24.80 12.77
N GLU A 505 22.23 -23.55 12.82
CA GLU A 505 22.82 -22.50 13.63
C GLU A 505 21.80 -21.90 14.61
N SER A 506 22.25 -21.60 15.82
CA SER A 506 21.43 -20.96 16.84
C SER A 506 21.97 -19.62 17.30
N ASP A 507 23.22 -19.30 16.98
CA ASP A 507 23.92 -18.13 17.50
C ASP A 507 23.69 -16.87 16.66
N LEU A 508 23.31 -15.75 17.30
CA LEU A 508 23.00 -14.51 16.57
C LEU A 508 24.19 -13.95 15.78
N GLU A 509 25.41 -14.01 16.33
CA GLU A 509 26.61 -13.47 15.70
C GLU A 509 26.94 -14.28 14.44
N THR A 510 26.88 -15.62 14.54
CA THR A 510 27.04 -16.52 13.38
C THR A 510 25.95 -16.29 12.34
N ILE A 511 24.67 -16.23 12.75
CA ILE A 511 23.53 -15.98 11.85
C ILE A 511 23.73 -14.67 11.08
N TYR A 512 24.09 -13.59 11.78
CA TYR A 512 24.34 -12.29 11.16
C TYR A 512 25.52 -12.33 10.18
N GLY A 513 26.61 -13.03 10.53
CA GLY A 513 27.75 -13.22 9.65
C GLY A 513 27.36 -13.95 8.35
N MET A 514 26.56 -15.02 8.45
CA MET A 514 26.05 -15.74 7.29
C MET A 514 25.16 -14.86 6.39
N LEU A 515 24.30 -14.04 6.99
CA LEU A 515 23.44 -13.10 6.25
C LEU A 515 24.27 -12.01 5.55
N SER A 516 25.25 -11.45 6.24
CA SER A 516 26.13 -10.40 5.71
C SER A 516 26.90 -10.87 4.48
N ASN A 517 27.46 -12.08 4.52
CA ASN A 517 28.17 -12.67 3.39
C ASN A 517 27.26 -12.96 2.20
N ARG A 518 25.97 -13.26 2.43
CA ARG A 518 25.01 -13.47 1.35
C ARG A 518 24.63 -12.16 0.64
N ILE A 519 24.69 -11.02 1.33
CA ILE A 519 24.21 -9.71 0.82
C ILE A 519 25.33 -8.88 0.20
N SER A 520 26.59 -9.12 0.58
CA SER A 520 27.76 -8.39 0.08
C SER A 520 27.94 -8.42 -1.44
N ASP A 521 27.38 -9.43 -2.11
CA ASP A 521 27.54 -9.65 -3.56
C ASP A 521 26.56 -8.85 -4.43
N VAL A 522 25.55 -8.15 -3.84
CA VAL A 522 24.38 -7.65 -4.60
C VAL A 522 24.07 -6.16 -4.41
N ALA A 523 24.60 -5.48 -3.39
CA ALA A 523 24.06 -4.18 -2.96
C ALA A 523 25.06 -3.01 -2.88
N ILE A 524 24.60 -1.82 -3.31
CA ILE A 524 25.17 -0.48 -3.04
C ILE A 524 25.13 -0.20 -1.52
N SER A 525 26.03 0.63 -0.97
CA SER A 525 26.27 0.73 0.48
C SER A 525 25.02 0.98 1.35
N GLY A 526 24.07 1.83 0.90
CA GLY A 526 22.79 2.07 1.61
C GLY A 526 21.83 0.88 1.53
N ALA A 527 21.79 0.17 0.39
CA ALA A 527 20.94 -0.99 0.19
C ALA A 527 21.39 -2.23 0.98
N ARG A 528 22.67 -2.32 1.37
CA ARG A 528 23.19 -3.43 2.20
C ARG A 528 22.54 -3.48 3.58
N GLY A 529 22.38 -2.33 4.23
CA GLY A 529 21.73 -2.23 5.55
C GLY A 529 20.26 -2.66 5.49
N ILE A 530 19.55 -2.19 4.46
CA ILE A 530 18.16 -2.59 4.19
C ILE A 530 18.06 -4.10 3.96
N GLY A 531 18.98 -4.67 3.17
CA GLY A 531 19.02 -6.10 2.86
C GLY A 531 19.13 -7.00 4.10
N ILE A 532 20.05 -6.70 5.02
CA ILE A 532 20.22 -7.49 6.26
C ILE A 532 18.99 -7.33 7.14
N PHE A 533 18.45 -6.11 7.20
CA PHE A 533 17.30 -5.79 8.03
C PHE A 533 16.06 -6.59 7.65
N ILE A 534 15.84 -6.94 6.37
CA ILE A 534 14.75 -7.83 5.94
C ILE A 534 14.79 -9.19 6.67
N TYR A 535 15.97 -9.81 6.77
CA TYR A 535 16.13 -11.10 7.44
C TYR A 535 15.99 -11.00 8.97
N LEU A 536 16.49 -9.92 9.57
CA LEU A 536 16.34 -9.69 11.01
C LEU A 536 14.88 -9.42 11.38
N GLN A 537 14.12 -8.73 10.52
CA GLN A 537 12.68 -8.58 10.67
C GLN A 537 11.94 -9.92 10.55
N ALA A 538 12.38 -10.80 9.64
CA ALA A 538 11.85 -12.16 9.56
C ALA A 538 12.08 -12.94 10.86
N LEU A 539 13.28 -12.89 11.42
CA LEU A 539 13.59 -13.52 12.70
C LEU A 539 12.73 -12.94 13.85
N GLU A 540 12.53 -11.62 13.88
CA GLU A 540 11.65 -10.96 14.85
C GLU A 540 10.22 -11.50 14.77
N VAL A 541 9.64 -11.60 13.58
CA VAL A 541 8.30 -12.15 13.39
C VAL A 541 8.26 -13.63 13.81
N MET A 542 9.24 -14.42 13.39
CA MET A 542 9.31 -15.84 13.73
C MET A 542 9.39 -16.07 15.26
N VAL A 543 10.10 -15.20 16.00
CA VAL A 543 10.11 -15.24 17.47
C VAL A 543 8.74 -14.86 18.05
N ASN A 544 8.12 -13.80 17.54
CA ASN A 544 6.84 -13.31 18.06
C ASN A 544 5.66 -14.25 17.78
N GLU A 545 5.68 -14.98 16.65
CA GLU A 545 4.67 -15.99 16.27
C GLU A 545 5.01 -17.41 16.77
N GLY A 546 6.11 -17.54 17.52
CA GLY A 546 6.52 -18.80 18.14
C GLY A 546 7.08 -19.85 17.19
N TRP A 547 7.38 -19.48 15.94
CA TRP A 547 8.15 -20.30 15.00
C TRP A 547 9.61 -20.46 15.43
N VAL A 548 10.11 -19.55 16.25
CA VAL A 548 11.45 -19.59 16.84
C VAL A 548 11.36 -19.34 18.34
N ILE A 549 12.06 -20.16 19.10
CA ILE A 549 12.24 -19.98 20.54
C ILE A 549 13.58 -19.29 20.74
N GLY A 550 13.56 -18.05 21.22
CA GLY A 550 14.77 -17.31 21.58
C GLY A 550 15.13 -17.43 23.05
N LYS A 551 16.43 -17.42 23.36
CA LYS A 551 16.99 -17.41 24.71
C LYS A 551 18.12 -16.37 24.81
N HIS A 552 18.36 -15.89 26.02
CA HIS A 552 19.52 -15.06 26.35
C HIS A 552 20.58 -15.91 27.06
N ASN A 553 21.69 -16.15 26.39
CA ASN A 553 22.91 -16.70 26.94
C ASN A 553 23.83 -15.56 27.37
N LYS A 554 24.07 -15.44 28.68
CA LYS A 554 24.89 -14.37 29.29
C LYS A 554 26.36 -14.36 28.84
N LYS A 555 26.84 -15.42 28.18
CA LYS A 555 28.23 -15.54 27.71
C LYS A 555 28.44 -15.03 26.28
N ARG A 556 27.40 -14.47 25.65
CA ARG A 556 27.39 -14.08 24.23
C ARG A 556 26.85 -12.66 24.07
N PRO A 557 27.29 -11.91 23.05
CA PRO A 557 26.82 -10.56 22.82
C PRO A 557 25.33 -10.52 22.47
N LEU A 558 24.70 -9.35 22.66
CA LEU A 558 23.35 -9.05 22.16
C LEU A 558 23.44 -8.30 20.82
N GLY A 559 22.33 -8.22 20.08
CA GLY A 559 22.24 -7.41 18.86
C GLY A 559 21.68 -6.00 19.13
N ASN A 560 22.08 -5.01 18.33
CA ASN A 560 21.31 -3.77 18.13
C ASN A 560 20.77 -3.77 16.68
N LEU A 561 19.67 -3.07 16.44
CA LEU A 561 19.04 -2.97 15.12
C LEU A 561 18.98 -1.55 14.59
N ASP A 562 19.37 -0.52 15.36
CA ASP A 562 19.57 0.82 14.81
C ASP A 562 20.75 0.81 13.83
N GLY A 563 20.44 0.83 12.54
CA GLY A 563 21.42 0.77 11.44
C GLY A 563 21.93 -0.64 11.09
N GLY A 564 21.30 -1.69 11.61
CA GLY A 564 21.61 -3.08 11.27
C GLY A 564 22.98 -3.57 11.78
N ARG A 565 23.46 -3.13 12.94
CA ARG A 565 24.78 -3.52 13.50
C ARG A 565 24.69 -4.31 14.81
N LEU A 566 25.44 -5.40 14.96
CA LEU A 566 25.67 -6.08 16.24
C LEU A 566 26.46 -5.17 17.21
N ILE A 567 26.02 -5.06 18.47
CA ILE A 567 26.72 -4.30 19.51
C ILE A 567 27.09 -5.23 20.66
N ARG A 568 28.39 -5.36 20.92
CA ARG A 568 28.90 -6.24 21.98
C ARG A 568 28.45 -5.77 23.37
N SER A 569 28.08 -6.74 24.20
CA SER A 569 27.59 -6.53 25.56
C SER A 569 28.70 -6.65 26.60
N ASP A 570 29.86 -6.01 26.44
CA ASP A 570 30.86 -5.91 27.51
C ASP A 570 31.57 -4.54 27.45
N SER A 571 31.72 -3.93 28.64
CA SER A 571 32.38 -2.67 29.06
C SER A 571 32.52 -1.44 28.15
N GLU A 572 32.64 -1.58 26.83
CA GLU A 572 32.73 -0.49 25.86
C GLU A 572 31.38 0.19 25.58
N SER A 573 30.26 -0.36 26.05
CA SER A 573 28.92 0.22 25.86
C SER A 573 28.66 1.50 26.69
N ARG A 574 29.47 1.79 27.72
CA ARG A 574 29.41 3.08 28.44
C ARG A 574 30.29 4.17 27.83
N GLU A 575 31.31 3.80 27.06
CA GLU A 575 32.26 4.74 26.43
C GLU A 575 31.96 4.98 24.94
N SER A 576 31.49 3.98 24.21
CA SER A 576 30.99 4.15 22.83
C SER A 576 29.69 4.97 22.74
N MET A 577 28.95 5.12 23.84
CA MET A 577 27.86 6.10 23.97
C MET A 577 28.35 7.53 24.20
N LYS A 578 29.62 7.76 24.57
CA LYS A 578 30.20 9.11 24.69
C LYS A 578 30.82 9.63 23.40
N ASP A 579 31.31 8.74 22.53
CA ASP A 579 32.06 9.10 21.32
C ASP A 579 31.41 8.68 20.00
N ALA A 580 30.14 8.25 19.99
CA ALA A 580 29.32 8.18 18.78
C ALA A 580 28.94 9.59 18.27
N LYS A 581 29.94 10.40 17.94
CA LYS A 581 29.78 11.64 17.17
C LYS A 581 29.66 11.27 15.69
N GLY A 582 28.42 11.09 15.28
CA GLY A 582 28.00 10.94 13.89
C GLY A 582 26.49 11.09 13.75
N THR A 583 25.88 11.97 14.52
CA THR A 583 24.46 12.34 14.46
C THR A 583 24.31 13.81 14.84
N ILE A 584 23.62 14.57 13.98
CA ILE A 584 22.88 15.82 14.21
C ILE A 584 23.54 16.83 15.18
N LYS A 585 24.10 17.90 14.61
CA LYS A 585 24.37 19.15 15.36
C LYS A 585 23.03 19.84 15.64
N PHE A 586 22.61 19.89 16.90
CA PHE A 586 21.64 20.89 17.36
C PHE A 586 22.38 22.18 17.66
N ALA A 587 22.11 23.23 16.88
CA ALA A 587 22.53 24.59 17.19
C ALA A 587 21.60 25.13 18.28
N PHE A 588 22.16 25.58 19.41
CA PHE A 588 21.48 26.49 20.32
C PHE A 588 22.24 27.81 20.30
N ASP A 589 21.55 28.85 19.86
CA ASP A 589 22.04 30.22 19.87
C ASP A 589 22.39 30.67 21.29
N LYS A 590 23.48 31.42 21.39
CA LYS A 590 23.85 32.19 22.59
C LYS A 590 22.84 33.33 22.79
N ALA A 591 22.36 33.49 24.01
CA ALA A 591 21.95 34.79 24.54
C ALA A 591 22.82 35.13 25.77
N PRO A 592 23.10 36.42 26.01
CA PRO A 592 24.32 36.87 26.68
C PRO A 592 24.21 36.87 28.20
N THR A 593 25.39 36.82 28.82
CA THR A 593 25.69 37.05 30.24
C THR A 593 25.02 38.30 30.79
N GLU A 594 24.33 38.16 31.93
CA GLU A 594 24.78 38.65 33.24
C GLU A 594 24.22 37.77 34.37
#